data_AF-A0A6B2SZ25-F1
#
_entry.id   AF-A0A6B2SZ25-F1
#
_cell.length_a   1.000
_cell.length_b   1.000
_cell.length_c   1.000
_cell.angle_alpha   90.00
_cell.angle_beta   90.00
_cell.angle_gamma   90.00
#
_symmetry.space_group_name_H-M   'P 1'
#
loop_
_entity.id
_entity.type
_entity.pdbx_description
1 polymer ?
#
loop_
_entity_poly.entity_id
_entity_poly.type
_entity_poly.pdbx_seq_one_letter_code
_entity_poly.pdbx_strand_id
1 'polypeptide(L)' 'MSLAKLSALTGIDKGHLSRVETGKAGLSDENVLRLADALGVIPDDITHKEFT' A
#
# COMPACT_ATOMS: atom_id res chain seq x y z
N MET A 1 0.32 8.17 -9.48
CA MET A 1 -0.36 6.99 -10.04
C MET A 1 -1.81 6.97 -9.55
N SER A 2 -2.78 6.40 -10.27
CA SER A 2 -4.17 6.29 -9.78
C SER A 2 -4.40 5.00 -8.99
N LEU A 3 -5.36 5.00 -8.06
CA LEU A 3 -5.76 3.80 -7.29
C LEU A 3 -6.20 2.63 -8.18
N ALA A 4 -6.84 2.92 -9.32
CA ALA A 4 -7.24 1.89 -10.26
C ALA A 4 -6.01 1.19 -10.88
N LYS A 5 -4.96 1.95 -11.21
CA LYS A 5 -3.71 1.40 -11.73
C LYS A 5 -2.96 0.61 -10.65
N LEU A 6 -2.91 1.13 -9.42
CA LEU A 6 -2.25 0.45 -8.31
C LEU A 6 -2.96 -0.88 -7.98
N SER A 7 -4.28 -0.89 -7.98
CA SER A 7 -5.09 -2.11 -7.81
C SER A 7 -4.78 -3.16 -8.89
N ALA A 8 -4.70 -2.75 -10.15
CA ALA A 8 -4.35 -3.65 -11.25
C ALA A 8 -2.92 -4.23 -11.15
N LEU A 9 -1.97 -3.46 -10.64
CA LEU A 9 -0.57 -3.90 -10.47
C LEU A 9 -0.38 -4.81 -9.26
N THR A 10 -1.05 -4.51 -8.15
CA THR A 10 -0.84 -5.20 -6.86
C THR A 10 -1.83 -6.33 -6.61
N GLY A 11 -2.95 -6.36 -7.35
CA GLY A 11 -4.08 -7.25 -7.07
C GLY A 11 -4.90 -6.86 -5.84
N ILE A 12 -4.56 -5.76 -5.15
CA ILE A 12 -5.27 -5.30 -3.96
C ILE A 12 -6.55 -4.57 -4.39
N ASP A 13 -7.65 -4.84 -3.69
CA ASP A 13 -8.93 -4.16 -3.95
C ASP A 13 -8.77 -2.63 -3.87
N LYS A 14 -9.33 -1.93 -4.86
CA LYS A 14 -9.29 -0.47 -4.95
C LYS A 14 -9.95 0.20 -3.72
N GLY A 15 -11.05 -0.37 -3.22
CA GLY A 15 -11.73 0.13 -2.03
C GLY A 15 -10.89 -0.04 -0.77
N HIS A 16 -10.16 -1.16 -0.66
CA HIS A 16 -9.20 -1.38 0.41
C HIS A 16 -8.05 -0.38 0.35
N LEU A 17 -7.43 -0.17 -0.82
CA LEU A 17 -6.37 0.83 -1.00
C LEU A 17 -6.85 2.24 -0.60
N SER A 18 -8.08 2.61 -0.97
CA SER A 18 -8.66 3.90 -0.57
C SER A 18 -8.85 4.03 0.95
N ARG A 19 -9.22 2.94 1.65
CA ARG A 19 -9.27 2.94 3.12
C ARG A 19 -7.89 3.04 3.75
N VAL A 20 -6.87 2.42 3.15
CA VAL A 20 -5.48 2.51 3.60
C VAL A 20 -4.97 3.95 3.48
N GLU A 21 -5.16 4.61 2.33
CA GLU A 21 -4.74 6.00 2.12
C GLU A 21 -5.41 6.98 3.09
N THR A 22 -6.62 6.65 3.56
CA THR A 22 -7.38 7.48 4.51
C THR A 22 -7.17 7.06 5.97
N GLY A 23 -6.24 6.14 6.25
CA GLY A 23 -5.93 5.67 7.60
C GLY A 23 -7.04 4.83 8.25
N LYS A 24 -8.01 4.36 7.47
CA LYS A 24 -9.17 3.57 7.92
C LYS A 24 -8.94 2.06 7.88
N ALA A 25 -7.83 1.63 7.29
CA ALA A 25 -7.43 0.22 7.23
C ALA A 25 -5.90 0.10 7.23
N GLY A 26 -5.40 -1.02 7.73
CA GLY A 26 -3.99 -1.40 7.59
C GLY A 26 -3.74 -2.24 6.33
N LEU A 27 -2.45 -2.52 6.10
CA LEU A 27 -1.96 -3.50 5.14
C LEU A 27 -1.23 -4.62 5.88
N SER A 28 -1.27 -5.83 5.33
CA SER A 28 -0.35 -6.90 5.74
C SER A 28 1.04 -6.64 5.17
N ASP A 29 2.07 -7.20 5.81
CA ASP A 29 3.46 -7.08 5.36
C ASP A 29 3.63 -7.52 3.89
N GLU A 30 2.98 -8.62 3.49
CA GLU A 30 2.98 -9.08 2.10
C GLU A 30 2.43 -8.02 1.13
N ASN A 31 1.35 -7.35 1.49
CA ASN A 31 0.76 -6.32 0.65
C ASN A 31 1.56 -5.02 0.66
N VAL A 32 2.28 -4.72 1.74
CA VAL A 32 3.27 -3.62 1.76
C VAL A 32 4.38 -3.89 0.75
N LEU A 33 4.92 -5.11 0.72
CA LEU A 33 5.95 -5.50 -0.26
C LEU A 33 5.45 -5.37 -1.70
N ARG A 34 4.23 -5.85 -1.98
CA ARG A 34 3.60 -5.68 -3.31
C ARG A 34 3.42 -4.21 -3.68
N LEU A 35 3.02 -3.36 -2.73
CA LEU A 35 2.86 -1.93 -2.96
C LEU A 35 4.19 -1.27 -3.30
N ALA A 36 5.23 -1.57 -2.50
CA ALA A 36 6.56 -1.02 -2.67
C ALA A 36 7.13 -1.37 -4.06
N ASP A 37 7.02 -2.64 -4.46
CA ASP A 37 7.41 -3.10 -5.80
C ASP A 37 6.64 -2.38 -6.92
N ALA A 38 5.31 -2.29 -6.81
CA ALA A 38 4.48 -1.59 -7.80
C ALA A 38 4.76 -0.08 -7.89
N LEU A 39 5.27 0.52 -6.83
CA LEU A 39 5.65 1.93 -6.75
C LEU A 39 7.13 2.18 -7.13
N GLY A 40 7.95 1.12 -7.20
CA GLY A 40 9.38 1.21 -7.46
C GLY A 40 10.16 1.83 -6.30
N VAL A 41 9.71 1.59 -5.06
CA VAL A 41 10.28 2.13 -3.82
C VAL A 41 10.60 0.99 -2.85
N ILE A 42 11.32 1.27 -1.77
CA ILE A 42 11.52 0.28 -0.70
C ILE A 42 10.38 0.35 0.33
N PRO A 43 10.06 -0.75 1.05
CA PRO A 43 8.98 -0.75 2.06
C PRO A 43 9.12 0.35 3.11
N ASP A 44 10.36 0.69 3.49
CA ASP A 44 10.66 1.75 4.46
C ASP A 44 10.28 3.16 3.94
N ASP A 45 10.10 3.35 2.63
CA ASP A 45 9.65 4.63 2.06
C ASP A 45 8.14 4.87 2.26
N ILE A 46 7.37 3.79 2.46
CA ILE A 46 5.89 3.82 2.55
C ILE A 46 5.37 3.32 3.90
N THR A 47 6.27 2.96 4.80
CA THR A 47 5.94 2.57 6.18
C THR A 47 6.71 3.47 7.14
N HIS A 48 6.16 3.65 8.34
CA HIS A 48 6.89 4.28 9.43
C HIS A 48 6.83 3.35 10.63
N LYS A 49 7.97 3.18 11.30
CA LYS A 49 7.98 2.53 12.61
C LYS A 49 7.49 3.54 13.61
N GLU A 50 6.27 3.36 14.08
CA GLU A 50 5.77 4.05 15.26
C GLU A 50 6.56 3.50 16.46
N PHE A 51 7.48 4.30 17.00
CA PHE A 51 8.10 4.01 18.29
C PHE A 51 7.11 4.44 19.37
N THR A 52 6.40 3.47 19.95
CA THR A 52 5.54 3.66 21.12
C THR A 52 6.34 3.67 22.41
#